data_AF-A0A540NLK6-F1
#
_entry.id   AF-A0A540NLK6-F1
#
_cell.length_a   1.000
_cell.length_b   1.000
_cell.length_c   1.000
_cell.angle_alpha   90.00
_cell.angle_beta   90.00
_cell.angle_gamma   90.00
#
_symmetry.space_group_name_H-M   'P 1'
#
loop_
_entity.id
_entity.type
_entity.pdbx_description
1 polymer ?
#
loop_
_entity_poly.entity_id
_entity_poly.type
_entity_poly.pdbx_seq_one_letter_code
_entity_poly.pdbx_strand_id
1 'polypeptide(L)'
;MQLQFLAGLLFLSTHPATPLNFNFPSFPNGISNISLDEQAFIGDQFIQLTSSGAADDSKSRNLGRATYYKPFLLRQRATGKLADFTTNFTFVIDLQGKHKHANGLTFFLAPFTYNRMQGMDRRR
;
A
#
# COMPACT_ATOMS: atom_id res chain seq x y z
N MET A 1 -38.12 -40.64 -10.81
CA MET A 1 -37.75 -39.46 -10.00
C MET A 1 -36.24 -39.49 -9.73
N GLN A 2 -35.36 -39.07 -10.66
CA GLN A 2 -33.91 -39.07 -10.35
C GLN A 2 -33.00 -38.30 -11.34
N LEU A 3 -33.48 -37.24 -12.00
CA LEU A 3 -32.62 -36.42 -12.87
C LEU A 3 -32.64 -34.91 -12.55
N GLN A 4 -33.43 -34.49 -11.55
CA GLN A 4 -33.52 -33.08 -11.12
C GLN A 4 -32.49 -32.71 -10.03
N PHE A 5 -31.86 -33.70 -9.40
CA PHE A 5 -30.89 -33.44 -8.32
C PHE A 5 -29.47 -33.11 -8.82
N LEU A 6 -29.07 -33.56 -10.01
CA LEU A 6 -27.70 -33.35 -10.51
C LEU A 6 -27.48 -31.96 -11.10
N ALA A 7 -28.53 -31.34 -11.67
CA ALA A 7 -28.49 -29.96 -12.17
C ALA A 7 -28.36 -28.91 -11.05
N GLY A 8 -28.79 -29.24 -9.82
CA GLY A 8 -28.66 -28.37 -8.65
C GLY A 8 -27.24 -28.30 -8.08
N LEU A 9 -26.40 -29.32 -8.32
CA LEU A 9 -25.02 -29.37 -7.80
C LEU A 9 -24.02 -28.53 -8.63
N LEU A 10 -24.42 -28.11 -9.84
CA LEU A 10 -23.60 -27.29 -10.74
C LEU A 10 -23.74 -25.79 -10.50
N PHE A 11 -24.64 -25.35 -9.61
CA PHE A 11 -24.51 -24.05 -8.97
C PHE A 11 -23.46 -24.12 -7.85
N LEU A 12 -22.24 -24.55 -8.20
CA LEU A 12 -21.05 -24.17 -7.46
C LEU A 12 -21.08 -22.65 -7.45
N SER A 13 -21.48 -22.09 -6.32
CA SER A 13 -21.58 -20.67 -6.07
C SER A 13 -20.19 -20.03 -6.22
N THR A 14 -19.79 -19.75 -7.46
CA THR A 14 -18.65 -18.92 -7.76
C THR A 14 -19.10 -17.50 -7.45
N HIS A 15 -18.98 -17.12 -6.17
CA HIS A 15 -19.10 -15.73 -5.79
C HIS A 15 -18.09 -14.94 -6.61
N PRO A 16 -18.53 -14.01 -7.48
CA PRO A 16 -17.60 -13.16 -8.20
C PRO A 16 -16.75 -12.41 -7.18
N ALA A 17 -15.43 -12.46 -7.35
CA ALA A 17 -14.53 -11.67 -6.53
C ALA A 17 -14.55 -10.24 -7.06
N THR A 18 -14.78 -9.25 -6.19
CA THR A 18 -14.62 -7.84 -6.55
C THR A 18 -13.17 -7.43 -6.24
N PRO A 19 -12.30 -7.25 -7.26
CA PRO A 19 -10.92 -6.88 -7.02
C PRO A 19 -10.81 -5.46 -6.45
N LEU A 20 -9.81 -5.23 -5.60
CA LEU A 20 -9.42 -3.88 -5.20
C LEU A 20 -8.49 -3.30 -6.27
N ASN A 21 -8.86 -2.18 -6.87
CA ASN A 21 -8.05 -1.46 -7.86
C ASN A 21 -7.94 0.01 -7.45
N PHE A 22 -6.74 0.56 -7.57
CA PHE A 22 -6.45 1.98 -7.41
C PHE A 22 -5.31 2.37 -8.36
N ASN A 23 -5.34 3.62 -8.83
CA ASN A 23 -4.32 4.20 -9.68
C ASN A 23 -4.04 5.64 -9.25
N PHE A 24 -2.77 5.99 -9.09
CA PHE A 24 -2.32 7.33 -8.67
C PHE A 24 -1.30 7.86 -9.70
N PRO A 25 -1.74 8.61 -10.71
CA PRO A 25 -0.83 9.21 -11.68
C PRO A 25 -0.06 10.41 -11.10
N SER A 26 -0.56 11.02 -10.03
CA SER A 26 0.08 12.11 -9.29
C SER A 26 -0.42 12.16 -7.85
N PHE A 27 0.27 12.94 -7.01
CA PHE A 27 -0.05 13.08 -5.59
C PHE A 27 -0.31 14.54 -5.19
N PRO A 28 -1.54 15.07 -5.34
CA PRO A 28 -1.86 16.43 -4.90
C PRO A 28 -1.80 16.59 -3.37
N ASN A 29 -1.58 17.81 -2.91
CA ASN A 29 -1.69 18.15 -1.48
C ASN A 29 -3.08 17.78 -0.96
N GLY A 30 -3.14 17.07 0.17
CA GLY A 30 -4.41 16.69 0.82
C GLY A 30 -5.01 15.36 0.37
N ILE A 31 -4.26 14.46 -0.28
CA ILE A 31 -4.72 13.07 -0.49
C ILE A 31 -5.04 12.41 0.85
N SER A 32 -6.27 11.89 0.96
CA SER A 32 -6.76 11.21 2.17
C SER A 32 -6.58 9.69 2.15
N ASN A 33 -6.35 9.09 0.98
CA ASN A 33 -6.32 7.63 0.81
C ASN A 33 -4.93 7.00 1.05
N ILE A 34 -3.90 7.82 1.26
CA ILE A 34 -2.54 7.36 1.49
C ILE A 34 -2.07 7.95 2.81
N SER A 35 -1.73 7.07 3.75
CA SER A 35 -1.09 7.47 5.00
C SER A 35 0.41 7.59 4.79
N LEU A 36 0.97 8.70 5.26
CA LEU A 36 2.40 8.98 5.23
C LEU A 36 2.93 8.87 6.66
N ASP A 37 3.94 8.02 6.85
CA ASP A 37 4.58 7.78 8.13
C ASP A 37 6.05 8.22 8.11
N GLU A 38 6.57 8.54 9.30
CA GLU A 38 7.94 8.97 9.55
C GLU A 38 8.32 10.23 8.77
N GLN A 39 9.30 10.18 7.86
CA GLN A 39 9.71 11.33 7.07
C GLN A 39 8.99 11.44 5.72
N ALA A 40 8.01 10.59 5.42
CA ALA A 40 7.32 10.67 4.14
C ALA A 40 6.42 11.91 4.05
N PHE A 41 6.49 12.63 2.93
CA PHE A 41 5.64 13.80 2.66
C PHE A 41 5.30 13.89 1.16
N ILE A 42 4.32 14.74 0.84
CA ILE A 42 4.00 15.08 -0.56
C ILE A 42 4.75 16.35 -0.93
N GLY A 43 5.54 16.29 -1.99
CA GLY A 43 6.27 17.43 -2.55
C GLY A 43 6.28 17.34 -4.06
N ASP A 44 6.00 18.46 -4.74
CA ASP A 44 5.98 18.55 -6.21
C ASP A 44 5.10 17.50 -6.91
N GLN A 45 3.98 17.12 -6.28
CA GLN A 45 3.06 16.08 -6.74
C GLN A 45 3.61 14.65 -6.69
N PHE A 46 4.72 14.42 -5.97
CA PHE A 46 5.29 13.10 -5.70
C PHE A 46 5.21 12.77 -4.21
N ILE A 47 5.14 11.47 -3.91
CA ILE A 47 5.46 10.99 -2.56
C ILE A 47 6.99 10.99 -2.43
N GLN A 48 7.50 11.83 -1.56
CA GLN A 48 8.90 11.81 -1.14
C GLN A 48 8.99 10.96 0.12
N LEU A 49 9.59 9.77 0.01
CA LEU A 49 9.73 8.84 1.14
C LEU A 49 10.85 9.23 2.09
N THR A 50 11.80 10.03 1.64
CA THR A 50 12.97 10.45 2.41
C THR A 50 13.24 11.92 2.14
N SER A 51 13.74 12.65 3.14
CA SER A 51 14.08 14.07 2.96
C SER A 51 15.46 14.24 2.32
N SER A 52 15.58 15.18 1.39
CA SER A 52 16.85 15.59 0.82
C SER A 52 17.55 16.56 1.78
N GLY A 53 18.23 16.01 2.79
CA GLY A 53 18.83 16.87 3.83
C GLY A 53 19.73 16.19 4.85
N ALA A 54 19.71 14.86 4.98
CA ALA A 54 20.65 14.13 5.84
C ALA A 54 22.05 14.02 5.22
N ALA A 55 22.57 15.14 4.71
CA ALA A 55 23.96 15.28 4.25
C ALA A 55 24.95 15.29 5.42
N ASP A 56 24.48 15.49 6.64
CA ASP A 56 25.32 15.47 7.82
C ASP A 56 24.56 14.90 9.01
N ASP A 57 25.32 14.38 9.96
CA ASP A 57 24.88 13.68 11.18
C ASP A 57 24.35 12.25 11.02
N SER A 58 25.28 11.35 11.33
CA SER A 58 25.21 10.02 11.95
C SER A 58 24.06 9.71 12.93
N LYS A 59 22.98 10.52 13.03
CA LYS A 59 21.91 10.40 14.02
C LYS A 59 20.48 10.47 13.49
N SER A 60 20.21 10.89 12.25
CA SER A 60 18.83 10.90 11.72
C SER A 60 18.53 9.65 10.87
N ARG A 61 17.58 8.82 11.29
CA ARG A 61 17.03 7.74 10.45
C ARG A 61 16.21 8.40 9.34
N ASN A 62 16.75 8.45 8.13
CA ASN A 62 16.02 8.90 6.94
C ASN A 62 15.20 7.73 6.37
N LEU A 63 14.05 7.50 7.00
CA LEU A 63 13.09 6.45 6.67
C LEU A 63 11.71 7.09 6.55
N GLY A 64 10.94 6.62 5.58
CA GLY A 64 9.55 7.02 5.40
C GLY A 64 8.78 5.95 4.65
N ARG A 65 7.47 5.97 4.87
CA ARG A 65 6.56 4.96 4.35
C ARG A 65 5.26 5.62 3.89
N ALA A 66 4.77 5.16 2.76
CA ALA A 66 3.42 5.44 2.28
C ALA A 66 2.60 4.15 2.28
N THR A 67 1.38 4.20 2.81
CA THR A 67 0.48 3.03 2.89
C THR A 67 -0.91 3.40 2.38
N TYR A 68 -1.48 2.57 1.51
CA TYR A 68 -2.87 2.74 1.08
C TYR A 68 -3.83 2.31 2.20
N TYR A 69 -4.84 3.15 2.48
CA TYR A 69 -5.68 3.01 3.67
C TYR A 69 -6.63 1.80 3.65
N LYS A 70 -7.08 1.37 2.47
CA LYS A 70 -8.12 0.34 2.36
C LYS A 70 -7.49 -1.04 2.47
N PRO A 71 -7.88 -1.87 3.46
CA PRO A 71 -7.38 -3.23 3.57
C PRO A 71 -7.91 -4.10 2.43
N PHE A 72 -7.21 -5.19 2.15
CA PHE A 72 -7.66 -6.22 1.22
C PHE A 72 -7.35 -7.62 1.76
N LEU A 73 -8.14 -8.60 1.33
CA LEU A 73 -8.08 -9.97 1.84
C LEU A 73 -7.17 -10.83 0.96
N LEU A 74 -5.97 -11.17 1.47
CA LEU A 74 -5.04 -12.05 0.75
C LEU A 74 -5.48 -13.52 0.72
N ARG A 75 -6.24 -13.95 1.72
CA ARG A 75 -6.72 -15.33 1.83
C ARG A 75 -8.08 -15.39 2.50
N GLN A 76 -9.05 -16.00 1.83
CA GLN A 76 -10.35 -16.30 2.41
C GLN A 76 -10.26 -17.63 3.18
N ARG A 77 -10.38 -17.57 4.51
CA ARG A 77 -10.23 -18.76 5.37
C ARG A 77 -11.27 -19.85 5.07
N ALA A 78 -12.53 -19.47 4.84
CA ALA A 78 -13.64 -20.41 4.66
C ALA A 78 -13.51 -21.27 3.39
N THR A 79 -12.93 -20.72 2.31
CA THR A 79 -12.85 -21.38 1.00
C THR A 79 -11.43 -21.77 0.62
N GLY A 80 -10.42 -21.29 1.37
CA GLY A 80 -9.01 -21.43 1.01
C GLY A 80 -8.57 -20.58 -0.17
N LYS A 81 -9.46 -19.79 -0.79
CA LYS A 81 -9.14 -18.95 -1.95
C LYS A 81 -8.07 -17.90 -1.59
N LEU A 82 -7.07 -17.77 -2.46
CA LEU A 82 -6.02 -16.77 -2.37
C LEU A 82 -6.30 -15.63 -3.35
N ALA A 83 -5.86 -14.42 -3.00
CA ALA A 83 -5.85 -13.29 -3.93
C ALA A 83 -4.55 -13.30 -4.73
N ASP A 84 -4.65 -12.96 -6.01
CA ASP A 84 -3.55 -12.47 -6.81
C ASP A 84 -3.50 -10.93 -6.72
N PHE A 85 -2.34 -10.36 -7.02
CA PHE A 85 -2.21 -8.92 -7.14
C PHE A 85 -1.18 -8.58 -8.22
N THR A 86 -1.41 -7.47 -8.89
CA THR A 86 -0.47 -6.85 -9.82
C THR A 86 -0.25 -5.43 -9.35
N THR A 87 1.00 -5.01 -9.27
CA THR A 87 1.38 -3.64 -8.90
C THR A 87 2.35 -3.09 -9.92
N ASN A 88 2.22 -1.81 -10.21
CA ASN A 88 3.16 -1.04 -11.02
C ASN A 88 3.40 0.29 -10.31
N PHE A 89 4.66 0.67 -10.18
CA PHE A 89 5.04 1.96 -9.62
C PHE A 89 6.26 2.48 -10.36
N THR A 90 6.29 3.78 -10.56
CA THR A 90 7.44 4.52 -11.08
C THR A 90 8.09 5.26 -9.93
N PHE A 91 9.42 5.29 -9.90
CA PHE A 91 10.16 5.98 -8.86
C PHE A 91 11.41 6.64 -9.44
N VAL A 92 11.90 7.65 -8.73
CA VAL A 92 13.16 8.33 -9.01
C VAL A 92 14.01 8.29 -7.75
N ILE A 93 15.26 7.89 -7.87
CA ILE A 93 16.28 8.06 -6.83
C ILE A 93 17.19 9.18 -7.30
N ASP A 94 17.02 10.36 -6.71
CA ASP A 94 17.88 11.51 -6.99
C ASP A 94 18.93 11.67 -5.88
N LEU A 95 20.19 11.70 -6.28
CA LEU A 95 21.34 11.81 -5.38
C LEU A 95 21.75 13.27 -5.16
N GLN A 96 21.19 14.23 -5.91
CA GLN A 96 21.51 15.65 -5.82
C GLN A 96 23.04 15.92 -5.80
N GLY A 97 23.77 15.21 -6.65
CA GLY A 97 25.23 15.34 -6.77
C GLY A 97 26.06 14.61 -5.70
N LYS A 98 25.46 13.82 -4.80
CA LYS A 98 26.19 13.02 -3.80
C LYS A 98 26.75 11.72 -4.38
N HIS A 99 27.96 11.36 -3.94
CA HIS A 99 28.69 10.16 -4.41
C HIS A 99 28.42 8.86 -3.62
N LYS A 100 27.67 8.92 -2.51
CA LYS A 100 27.36 7.74 -1.69
C LYS A 100 25.95 7.24 -2.00
N HIS A 101 25.84 5.93 -2.25
CA HIS A 101 24.59 5.24 -2.55
C HIS A 101 24.14 4.40 -1.34
N ALA A 102 23.00 4.76 -0.75
CA ALA A 102 22.25 3.94 0.20
C ALA A 102 20.86 4.59 0.41
N ASN A 103 19.78 3.87 0.74
CA ASN A 103 19.70 2.45 1.07
C ASN A 103 18.81 1.63 0.10
N GLY A 104 17.70 2.18 -0.41
CA GLY A 104 16.84 1.50 -1.38
C GLY A 104 15.35 1.83 -1.22
N LEU A 105 14.53 1.17 -2.04
CA LEU A 105 13.07 1.25 -2.06
C LEU A 105 12.50 -0.16 -1.99
N THR A 106 11.36 -0.34 -1.30
CA THR A 106 10.65 -1.63 -1.27
C THR A 106 9.15 -1.44 -1.36
N PHE A 107 8.48 -2.37 -2.05
CA PHE A 107 7.05 -2.58 -1.96
C PHE A 107 6.79 -3.68 -0.92
N PHE A 108 5.83 -3.46 -0.02
CA PHE A 108 5.53 -4.41 1.04
C PHE A 108 4.03 -4.61 1.22
N LEU A 109 3.68 -5.78 1.75
CA LEU A 109 2.35 -6.08 2.29
C LEU A 109 2.49 -6.27 3.80
N ALA A 110 1.58 -5.69 4.58
CA ALA A 110 1.60 -5.78 6.03
C ALA A 110 0.20 -6.05 6.60
N PRO A 111 0.09 -6.68 7.78
CA PRO A 111 -1.19 -6.81 8.47
C PRO A 111 -1.84 -5.44 8.70
N PHE A 112 -3.14 -5.37 8.43
CA PHE A 112 -3.92 -4.18 8.69
C PHE A 112 -4.09 -3.97 10.19
N THR A 113 -3.67 -2.81 10.71
CA THR A 113 -3.80 -2.46 12.13
C THR A 113 -4.68 -1.22 12.30
N TYR A 114 -5.89 -1.41 12.84
CA TYR A 114 -6.91 -0.37 12.98
C TYR A 114 -6.46 0.81 13.88
N ASN A 115 -5.73 0.51 14.95
CA ASN A 115 -5.30 1.51 15.95
C ASN A 115 -4.28 2.52 15.39
N ARG A 116 -3.60 2.21 14.28
CA ARG A 116 -2.63 3.12 13.67
C ARG A 116 -3.31 4.31 12.98
N MET A 117 -4.54 4.13 12.48
CA MET A 117 -5.24 5.17 11.72
C MET A 117 -6.13 6.08 12.58
N GLN A 118 -6.46 5.69 13.82
CA GLN A 118 -7.16 6.59 14.78
C GLN A 118 -6.19 7.51 15.55
N GLY A 119 -4.92 7.14 15.70
CA GLY A 119 -3.92 7.94 16.40
C GLY A 119 -3.52 9.25 15.69
N MET A 120 -3.89 9.41 14.41
CA MET A 120 -3.65 10.64 13.64
C MET A 120 -4.73 11.72 13.86
N ASP A 121 -5.84 11.41 14.54
CA ASP A 121 -6.91 12.37 14.88
C ASP A 121 -6.82 12.92 16.32
N ARG A 122 -5.70 12.66 17.03
CA ARG A 122 -5.49 13.18 18.39
C ARG A 122 -4.10 13.77 18.58
N ARG A 123 -3.90 14.94 17.98
CA ARG A 123 -3.07 16.00 18.57
C ARG A 123 -3.85 17.31 18.59
N ARG A 124 -4.63 17.47 19.66
CA ARG A 124 -4.87 18.75 20.33
C ARG A 124 -4.57 18.53 21.80
#